data_AF-A0A966Q4N5-F1
#
_entry.id   AF-A0A966Q4N5-F1
#
_cell.length_a   1.000
_cell.length_b   1.000
_cell.length_c   1.000
_cell.angle_alpha   90.00
_cell.angle_beta   90.00
_cell.angle_gamma   90.00
#
_symmetry.space_group_name_H-M   'P 1'
#
loop_
_entity.id
_entity.type
_entity.pdbx_description
1 polymer ?
#
loop_
_entity_poly.entity_id
_entity_poly.type
_entity_poly.pdbx_seq_one_letter_code
_entity_poly.pdbx_strand_id
1 'polypeptide(L)'
;QGINAIAIGNLAGYNYQGTFAVAIGYNSAYSTQGTGAISIGAYAGFTRQGQYSTAIGFEAGYRNQQQYSTSIGYQSAYNYQAESSLAIGYQSAYNTQGRYATAVGYQSGYVNQKDATVALGYQAGFTNQSTGAVSIGYQAGANNLGQYSVSIGYQTNSNGLRDSTIVGYSNVSIGNQTAYDNQGDYAVAIGYLSGYQRQSIGSVAMGYEAGKFNIGEYAIALGWQAGYGNQSLSLYVAGGKGTNTLATSVDGINWIGSGTTIFTTEGFKVEYISSVNRFVAVGSGTNSIAYANNVSNANALTWVGLGTSIFSTSGYGISNNTSNTTIVASGEGTNTLAISSTTGTTWSGLGTTVFSQKGNGLTYKNNLWI
;
A
#
# COMPACT_ATOMS: atom_id res chain seq x y z
N GLN A 1 32.15 4.94 45.27
CA GLN A 1 30.70 4.99 45.54
C GLN A 1 30.31 6.44 45.77
N GLY A 2 29.17 6.88 45.22
CA GLY A 2 28.62 8.21 45.46
C GLY A 2 27.98 8.33 46.84
N ILE A 3 27.66 9.55 47.26
CA ILE A 3 26.99 9.79 48.54
C ILE A 3 25.59 9.13 48.51
N ASN A 4 25.20 8.44 49.59
CA ASN A 4 23.92 7.73 49.71
C ASN A 4 23.64 6.67 48.63
N ALA A 5 24.69 6.04 48.08
CA ALA A 5 24.54 5.00 47.07
C ALA A 5 24.44 3.58 47.67
N ILE A 6 23.78 2.66 46.95
CA ILE A 6 23.63 1.25 47.32
C ILE A 6 24.30 0.39 46.24
N ALA A 7 25.23 -0.49 46.64
CA ALA A 7 25.86 -1.46 45.75
C ALA A 7 25.83 -2.86 46.38
N ILE A 8 25.14 -3.83 45.74
CA ILE A 8 24.98 -5.19 46.24
C ILE A 8 25.22 -6.19 45.11
N GLY A 9 26.32 -6.94 45.19
CA GLY A 9 26.70 -7.95 44.20
C GLY A 9 28.16 -7.83 43.78
N ASN A 10 28.73 -8.91 43.27
CA ASN A 10 30.10 -8.90 42.78
C ASN A 10 30.23 -7.93 41.59
N LEU A 11 31.13 -6.95 41.72
CA LEU A 11 31.39 -5.89 40.75
C LEU A 11 30.19 -4.95 40.47
N ALA A 12 29.21 -4.89 41.36
CA ALA A 12 28.12 -3.91 41.28
C ALA A 12 28.64 -2.48 41.53
N GLY A 13 28.36 -1.53 40.63
CA GLY A 13 28.78 -0.14 40.76
C GLY A 13 30.31 0.07 40.82
N TYR A 14 31.08 -0.78 40.14
CA TYR A 14 32.53 -0.96 40.34
C TYR A 14 33.39 0.28 40.03
N ASN A 15 33.23 0.89 38.85
CA ASN A 15 34.08 2.02 38.43
C ASN A 15 33.56 3.38 38.95
N TYR A 16 32.36 3.80 38.54
CA TYR A 16 31.75 5.06 38.97
C TYR A 16 30.27 4.90 39.31
N GLN A 17 29.94 5.06 40.59
CA GLN A 17 28.57 5.07 41.08
C GLN A 17 28.16 6.49 41.50
N GLY A 18 27.08 7.02 40.91
CA GLY A 18 26.56 8.35 41.21
C GLY A 18 25.96 8.49 42.61
N THR A 19 25.75 9.74 43.03
CA THR A 19 25.03 10.07 44.27
C THR A 19 23.58 9.56 44.20
N PHE A 20 23.05 9.00 45.30
CA PHE A 20 21.72 8.37 45.37
C PHE A 20 21.48 7.17 44.42
N ALA A 21 22.53 6.61 43.81
CA ALA A 21 22.38 5.54 42.83
C ALA A 21 22.23 4.16 43.48
N VAL A 22 21.53 3.25 42.80
CA VAL A 22 21.30 1.86 43.24
C VAL A 22 21.86 0.90 42.20
N ALA A 23 22.75 -0.01 42.59
CA ALA A 23 23.28 -1.08 41.76
C ALA A 23 23.15 -2.43 42.49
N ILE A 24 22.35 -3.34 41.95
CA ILE A 24 22.08 -4.65 42.58
C ILE A 24 22.23 -5.75 41.53
N GLY A 25 23.17 -6.68 41.71
CA GLY A 25 23.42 -7.82 40.83
C GLY A 25 24.86 -7.92 40.33
N TYR A 26 25.23 -9.09 39.82
CA TYR A 26 26.55 -9.33 39.25
C TYR A 26 26.82 -8.40 38.06
N ASN A 27 27.91 -7.62 38.12
CA ASN A 27 28.26 -6.61 37.10
C ASN A 27 27.16 -5.56 36.80
N SER A 28 26.21 -5.36 37.71
CA SER A 28 25.21 -4.28 37.58
C SER A 28 25.90 -2.91 37.64
N ALA A 29 25.64 -2.04 36.66
CA ALA A 29 26.24 -0.71 36.56
C ALA A 29 27.78 -0.72 36.64
N TYR A 30 28.43 -1.67 35.96
CA TYR A 30 29.86 -1.94 36.08
C TYR A 30 30.77 -0.73 35.78
N SER A 31 30.48 0.05 34.72
CA SER A 31 31.37 1.14 34.30
C SER A 31 30.94 2.52 34.81
N THR A 32 29.74 3.01 34.47
CA THR A 32 29.30 4.34 34.92
C THR A 32 27.81 4.38 35.22
N GLN A 33 27.46 4.96 36.37
CA GLN A 33 26.08 5.19 36.80
C GLN A 33 25.87 6.68 37.12
N GLY A 34 24.88 7.31 36.49
CA GLY A 34 24.49 8.70 36.76
C GLY A 34 23.87 8.90 38.16
N THR A 35 23.76 10.16 38.58
CA THR A 35 23.08 10.54 39.83
C THR A 35 21.62 10.05 39.83
N GLY A 36 21.19 9.41 40.92
CA GLY A 36 19.83 8.91 41.11
C GLY A 36 19.42 7.77 40.18
N ALA A 37 20.36 7.11 39.50
CA ALA A 37 20.05 6.03 38.58
C ALA A 37 19.90 4.67 39.31
N ILE A 38 19.02 3.81 38.79
CA ILE A 38 18.68 2.51 39.38
C ILE A 38 19.06 1.41 38.40
N SER A 39 19.89 0.46 38.83
CA SER A 39 20.27 -0.74 38.08
C SER A 39 20.07 -1.99 38.93
N ILE A 40 19.22 -2.92 38.49
CA ILE A 40 18.88 -4.14 39.24
C ILE A 40 18.85 -5.33 38.27
N GLY A 41 19.72 -6.31 38.46
CA GLY A 41 19.86 -7.49 37.60
C GLY A 41 21.30 -7.70 37.15
N ALA A 42 21.67 -8.94 36.81
CA ALA A 42 23.00 -9.21 36.29
C ALA A 42 23.20 -8.47 34.94
N TYR A 43 24.31 -7.73 34.84
CA TYR A 43 24.66 -6.90 33.69
C TYR A 43 23.66 -5.77 33.33
N ALA A 44 22.72 -5.43 34.22
CA ALA A 44 21.86 -4.27 33.99
C ALA A 44 22.71 -2.97 33.96
N GLY A 45 22.50 -2.11 32.97
CA GLY A 45 23.23 -0.84 32.83
C GLY A 45 24.76 -0.97 32.74
N PHE A 46 25.29 -2.06 32.17
CA PHE A 46 26.70 -2.48 32.27
C PHE A 46 27.73 -1.38 31.90
N THR A 47 27.56 -0.68 30.77
CA THR A 47 28.57 0.31 30.31
C THR A 47 28.28 1.76 30.69
N ARG A 48 27.05 2.25 30.55
CA ARG A 48 26.73 3.65 30.86
C ARG A 48 25.25 3.85 31.13
N GLN A 49 24.94 4.31 32.35
CA GLN A 49 23.62 4.76 32.77
C GLN A 49 23.59 6.29 32.89
N GLY A 50 22.57 6.91 32.28
CA GLY A 50 22.32 8.34 32.42
C GLY A 50 21.84 8.73 33.82
N GLN A 51 21.70 10.04 34.03
CA GLN A 51 21.11 10.58 35.26
C GLN A 51 19.62 10.22 35.34
N TYR A 52 19.15 9.84 36.53
CA TYR A 52 17.75 9.45 36.80
C TYR A 52 17.19 8.34 35.88
N SER A 53 18.05 7.49 35.32
CA SER A 53 17.63 6.37 34.48
C SER A 53 17.36 5.10 35.30
N THR A 54 16.48 4.23 34.81
CA THR A 54 16.14 2.95 35.45
C THR A 54 16.44 1.78 34.51
N ALA A 55 17.15 0.76 34.98
CA ALA A 55 17.44 -0.49 34.28
C ALA A 55 17.17 -1.68 35.21
N ILE A 56 16.17 -2.50 34.92
CA ILE A 56 15.77 -3.63 35.77
C ILE A 56 15.60 -4.90 34.93
N GLY A 57 16.40 -5.93 35.18
CA GLY A 57 16.38 -7.21 34.45
C GLY A 57 17.77 -7.63 33.97
N PHE A 58 17.91 -8.90 33.61
CA PHE A 58 19.15 -9.41 33.01
C PHE A 58 19.43 -8.67 31.69
N GLU A 59 20.59 -8.01 31.60
CA GLU A 59 21.02 -7.22 30.43
C GLU A 59 20.05 -6.09 30.02
N ALA A 60 19.21 -5.58 30.93
CA ALA A 60 18.40 -4.39 30.68
C ALA A 60 19.29 -3.15 30.55
N GLY A 61 19.10 -2.34 29.50
CA GLY A 61 19.90 -1.13 29.25
C GLY A 61 21.41 -1.41 29.15
N TYR A 62 21.81 -2.58 28.64
CA TYR A 62 23.17 -3.11 28.72
C TYR A 62 24.25 -2.16 28.18
N ARG A 63 23.99 -1.50 27.04
CA ARG A 63 24.87 -0.49 26.43
C ARG A 63 24.17 0.86 26.32
N ASN A 64 24.77 1.89 26.89
CA ASN A 64 24.45 3.31 26.66
C ASN A 64 22.97 3.70 26.84
N GLN A 65 22.52 3.71 28.10
CA GLN A 65 21.26 4.31 28.50
C GLN A 65 21.45 5.82 28.77
N GLN A 66 20.67 6.70 28.14
CA GLN A 66 20.75 8.15 28.34
C GLN A 66 19.96 8.64 29.57
N GLN A 67 19.88 9.95 29.79
CA GLN A 67 19.20 10.55 30.93
C GLN A 67 17.68 10.33 30.87
N TYR A 68 17.05 10.20 32.04
CA TYR A 68 15.59 10.08 32.22
C TYR A 68 14.92 8.87 31.53
N SER A 69 15.68 7.88 31.06
CA SER A 69 15.14 6.71 30.36
C SER A 69 14.90 5.51 31.27
N THR A 70 13.93 4.67 30.93
CA THR A 70 13.55 3.48 31.70
C THR A 70 13.62 2.22 30.83
N SER A 71 14.26 1.17 31.33
CA SER A 71 14.41 -0.15 30.70
C SER A 71 14.07 -1.24 31.71
N ILE A 72 13.05 -2.05 31.47
CA ILE A 72 12.62 -3.12 32.38
C ILE A 72 12.36 -4.41 31.61
N GLY A 73 13.06 -5.50 31.93
CA GLY A 73 12.90 -6.81 31.31
C GLY A 73 14.19 -7.35 30.68
N TYR A 74 14.21 -8.66 30.42
CA TYR A 74 15.35 -9.35 29.81
C TYR A 74 15.71 -8.72 28.45
N GLN A 75 16.94 -8.22 28.33
CA GLN A 75 17.45 -7.56 27.12
C GLN A 75 16.59 -6.40 26.59
N SER A 76 15.82 -5.75 27.45
CA SER A 76 15.17 -4.48 27.12
C SER A 76 16.24 -3.42 26.83
N ALA A 77 16.07 -2.64 25.76
CA ALA A 77 16.99 -1.58 25.35
C ALA A 77 18.49 -1.96 25.37
N TYR A 78 18.81 -3.14 24.85
CA TYR A 78 20.13 -3.78 25.01
C TYR A 78 21.31 -2.95 24.45
N ASN A 79 21.18 -2.33 23.27
CA ASN A 79 22.32 -1.66 22.59
C ASN A 79 22.40 -0.14 22.75
N TYR A 80 21.28 0.59 22.65
CA TYR A 80 21.25 2.05 22.78
C TYR A 80 19.83 2.56 23.10
N GLN A 81 19.72 3.37 24.15
CA GLN A 81 18.47 4.03 24.55
C GLN A 81 18.67 5.55 24.63
N ALA A 82 17.97 6.32 23.81
CA ALA A 82 18.03 7.78 23.81
C ALA A 82 17.40 8.42 25.06
N GLU A 83 17.51 9.74 25.18
CA GLU A 83 17.01 10.48 26.34
C GLU A 83 15.47 10.41 26.44
N SER A 84 14.98 10.27 27.67
CA SER A 84 13.54 10.25 27.99
C SER A 84 12.72 9.18 27.28
N SER A 85 13.31 8.03 26.93
CA SER A 85 12.59 6.89 26.32
C SER A 85 12.25 5.77 27.31
N LEU A 86 11.23 4.98 26.99
CA LEU A 86 10.72 3.87 27.79
C LEU A 86 10.82 2.54 27.02
N ALA A 87 11.35 1.50 27.65
CA ALA A 87 11.41 0.13 27.13
C ALA A 87 10.99 -0.86 28.23
N ILE A 88 9.91 -1.60 28.05
CA ILE A 88 9.45 -2.62 29.02
C ILE A 88 9.11 -3.93 28.29
N GLY A 89 9.71 -5.05 28.70
CA GLY A 89 9.42 -6.39 28.20
C GLY A 89 10.64 -7.06 27.55
N TYR A 90 10.53 -8.37 27.32
CA TYR A 90 11.56 -9.19 26.70
C TYR A 90 11.95 -8.62 25.32
N GLN A 91 13.22 -8.25 25.16
CA GLN A 91 13.78 -7.69 23.92
C GLN A 91 13.02 -6.48 23.34
N SER A 92 12.28 -5.75 24.16
CA SER A 92 11.72 -4.45 23.76
C SER A 92 12.86 -3.50 23.42
N ALA A 93 12.77 -2.77 22.31
CA ALA A 93 13.77 -1.77 21.90
C ALA A 93 15.23 -2.28 21.77
N TYR A 94 15.44 -3.55 21.38
CA TYR A 94 16.73 -4.23 21.49
C TYR A 94 17.92 -3.49 20.83
N ASN A 95 17.79 -2.96 19.61
CA ASN A 95 18.92 -2.37 18.87
C ASN A 95 19.10 -0.85 19.01
N THR A 96 18.04 -0.03 18.86
CA THR A 96 18.14 1.44 18.94
C THR A 96 16.76 2.07 19.20
N GLN A 97 16.68 2.98 20.18
CA GLN A 97 15.53 3.88 20.40
C GLN A 97 15.90 5.35 20.19
N GLY A 98 15.02 6.11 19.52
CA GLY A 98 15.07 7.57 19.40
C GLY A 98 14.55 8.29 20.66
N ARG A 99 14.74 9.61 20.73
CA ARG A 99 14.36 10.45 21.88
C ARG A 99 12.84 10.39 22.09
N TYR A 100 12.38 10.32 23.34
CA TYR A 100 10.95 10.23 23.68
C TYR A 100 10.20 8.99 23.15
N ALA A 101 10.90 7.95 22.69
CA ALA A 101 10.26 6.73 22.20
C ALA A 101 9.72 5.86 23.35
N THR A 102 8.61 5.15 23.12
CA THR A 102 8.01 4.20 24.08
C THR A 102 7.84 2.83 23.43
N ALA A 103 8.46 1.79 23.99
CA ALA A 103 8.28 0.39 23.60
C ALA A 103 7.87 -0.46 24.79
N VAL A 104 6.75 -1.17 24.70
CA VAL A 104 6.24 -2.03 25.78
C VAL A 104 5.68 -3.33 25.19
N GLY A 105 6.23 -4.47 25.58
CA GLY A 105 5.83 -5.81 25.11
C GLY A 105 6.98 -6.63 24.53
N TYR A 106 6.74 -7.93 24.34
CA TYR A 106 7.70 -8.86 23.74
C TYR A 106 8.10 -8.40 22.34
N GLN A 107 9.40 -8.12 22.13
CA GLN A 107 9.96 -7.65 20.85
C GLN A 107 9.27 -6.41 20.27
N SER A 108 8.66 -5.57 21.11
CA SER A 108 8.11 -4.28 20.68
C SER A 108 9.23 -3.34 20.24
N GLY A 109 9.10 -2.74 19.06
CA GLY A 109 10.07 -1.78 18.54
C GLY A 109 11.51 -2.33 18.45
N TYR A 110 11.65 -3.61 18.09
CA TYR A 110 12.88 -4.40 18.16
C TYR A 110 14.09 -3.77 17.43
N VAL A 111 13.86 -3.10 16.28
CA VAL A 111 14.92 -2.46 15.48
C VAL A 111 14.50 -1.06 14.98
N ASN A 112 15.36 -0.05 15.20
CA ASN A 112 15.27 1.31 14.64
C ASN A 112 13.95 2.05 14.91
N GLN A 113 13.68 2.40 16.17
CA GLN A 113 12.69 3.42 16.50
C GLN A 113 13.31 4.81 16.32
N LYS A 114 12.70 5.69 15.51
CA LYS A 114 13.06 7.12 15.44
C LYS A 114 12.47 7.90 16.63
N ASP A 115 12.60 9.22 16.62
CA ASP A 115 12.15 10.07 17.72
C ASP A 115 10.61 10.06 17.87
N ALA A 116 10.14 10.13 19.12
CA ALA A 116 8.73 10.23 19.53
C ALA A 116 7.80 9.11 19.00
N THR A 117 8.30 7.87 18.89
CA THR A 117 7.49 6.73 18.47
C THR A 117 6.83 6.00 19.64
N VAL A 118 5.71 5.32 19.39
CA VAL A 118 5.03 4.44 20.36
C VAL A 118 4.89 3.04 19.76
N ALA A 119 5.33 2.02 20.48
CA ALA A 119 5.22 0.60 20.15
C ALA A 119 4.71 -0.18 21.36
N LEU A 120 3.44 -0.61 21.38
CA LEU A 120 2.84 -1.31 22.52
C LEU A 120 2.21 -2.64 22.07
N GLY A 121 2.76 -3.78 22.48
CA GLY A 121 2.23 -5.11 22.15
C GLY A 121 3.30 -6.10 21.67
N TYR A 122 2.90 -7.35 21.44
CA TYR A 122 3.77 -8.38 20.86
C TYR A 122 4.16 -7.98 19.43
N GLN A 123 5.46 -7.77 19.18
CA GLN A 123 6.01 -7.37 17.87
C GLN A 123 5.36 -6.10 17.26
N ALA A 124 4.78 -5.22 18.07
CA ALA A 124 4.33 -3.91 17.60
C ALA A 124 5.54 -3.08 17.13
N GLY A 125 5.48 -2.49 15.93
CA GLY A 125 6.58 -1.67 15.42
C GLY A 125 7.91 -2.41 15.24
N PHE A 126 7.88 -3.72 15.00
CA PHE A 126 9.04 -4.62 15.04
C PHE A 126 10.29 -4.08 14.29
N THR A 127 10.11 -3.46 13.11
CA THR A 127 11.22 -2.82 12.37
C THR A 127 10.87 -1.44 11.80
N ASN A 128 11.83 -0.50 11.89
CA ASN A 128 11.87 0.78 11.18
C ASN A 128 10.62 1.66 11.34
N GLN A 129 10.37 2.17 12.55
CA GLN A 129 9.34 3.20 12.76
C GLN A 129 9.89 4.58 12.41
N SER A 130 9.18 5.33 11.56
CA SER A 130 9.50 6.74 11.28
C SER A 130 9.10 7.66 12.44
N THR A 131 9.66 8.87 12.49
CA THR A 131 9.42 9.84 13.57
C THR A 131 7.92 10.07 13.81
N GLY A 132 7.48 10.02 15.07
CA GLY A 132 6.08 10.25 15.46
C GLY A 132 5.09 9.13 15.14
N ALA A 133 5.57 7.94 14.76
CA ALA A 133 4.73 6.77 14.49
C ALA A 133 4.12 6.15 15.75
N VAL A 134 2.86 5.69 15.68
CA VAL A 134 2.18 4.94 16.76
C VAL A 134 1.81 3.54 16.27
N SER A 135 2.24 2.50 16.98
CA SER A 135 1.91 1.10 16.74
C SER A 135 1.45 0.43 18.04
N ILE A 136 0.19 0.01 18.12
CA ILE A 136 -0.39 -0.57 19.33
C ILE A 136 -1.15 -1.85 18.97
N GLY A 137 -0.74 -3.01 19.49
CA GLY A 137 -1.40 -4.31 19.29
C GLY A 137 -0.45 -5.40 18.77
N TYR A 138 -0.97 -6.60 18.56
CA TYR A 138 -0.20 -7.74 18.06
C TYR A 138 0.20 -7.49 16.60
N GLN A 139 1.50 -7.39 16.33
CA GLN A 139 2.08 -7.16 15.00
C GLN A 139 1.57 -5.88 14.29
N ALA A 140 1.06 -4.89 15.02
CA ALA A 140 0.67 -3.59 14.46
C ALA A 140 1.90 -2.85 13.93
N GLY A 141 1.85 -2.35 12.69
CA GLY A 141 2.92 -1.57 12.07
C GLY A 141 4.27 -2.28 12.05
N ALA A 142 4.29 -3.61 11.96
CA ALA A 142 5.49 -4.42 12.18
C ALA A 142 6.65 -4.12 11.21
N ASN A 143 6.36 -3.58 10.02
CA ASN A 143 7.34 -3.31 8.97
C ASN A 143 7.13 -1.92 8.34
N ASN A 144 8.08 -1.00 8.54
CA ASN A 144 8.20 0.29 7.83
C ASN A 144 6.96 1.21 7.93
N LEU A 145 6.65 1.70 9.14
CA LEU A 145 5.61 2.71 9.31
C LEU A 145 6.10 4.10 8.86
N GLY A 146 5.29 4.79 8.04
CA GLY A 146 5.55 6.16 7.59
C GLY A 146 5.50 7.19 8.72
N GLN A 147 6.04 8.40 8.46
CA GLN A 147 6.09 9.47 9.45
C GLN A 147 4.67 9.86 9.90
N TYR A 148 4.46 10.08 11.21
CA TYR A 148 3.17 10.45 11.82
C TYR A 148 2.00 9.47 11.58
N SER A 149 2.28 8.22 11.19
CA SER A 149 1.24 7.22 10.97
C SER A 149 0.79 6.55 12.27
N VAL A 150 -0.49 6.17 12.34
CA VAL A 150 -1.11 5.49 13.50
C VAL A 150 -1.61 4.11 13.06
N SER A 151 -1.13 3.05 13.71
CA SER A 151 -1.55 1.66 13.52
C SER A 151 -1.96 1.06 14.87
N ILE A 152 -3.25 0.77 15.04
CA ILE A 152 -3.81 0.24 16.29
C ILE A 152 -4.65 -1.00 15.99
N GLY A 153 -4.26 -2.16 16.54
CA GLY A 153 -5.00 -3.42 16.46
C GLY A 153 -4.14 -4.63 16.07
N TYR A 154 -4.76 -5.67 15.51
CA TYR A 154 -4.10 -6.92 15.14
C TYR A 154 -3.68 -6.86 13.66
N GLN A 155 -2.39 -7.02 13.37
CA GLN A 155 -1.84 -7.04 12.01
C GLN A 155 -2.28 -5.86 11.12
N THR A 156 -2.42 -4.67 11.70
CA THR A 156 -2.64 -3.44 10.91
C THR A 156 -1.32 -3.00 10.30
N ASN A 157 -1.31 -2.64 9.01
CA ASN A 157 -0.12 -2.16 8.30
C ASN A 157 1.12 -3.07 8.46
N SER A 158 0.93 -4.40 8.39
CA SER A 158 1.96 -5.39 8.76
C SER A 158 2.91 -5.81 7.63
N ASN A 159 2.59 -5.57 6.35
CA ASN A 159 3.40 -6.05 5.22
C ASN A 159 4.38 -5.03 4.61
N GLY A 160 4.45 -3.82 5.13
CA GLY A 160 5.37 -2.79 4.64
C GLY A 160 5.01 -2.27 3.25
N LEU A 161 5.03 -0.95 3.10
CA LEU A 161 4.99 -0.28 1.81
C LEU A 161 6.21 -0.76 1.01
N ARG A 162 5.99 -1.48 -0.10
CA ARG A 162 7.08 -2.09 -0.89
C ARG A 162 7.94 -1.06 -1.65
N ASP A 163 7.68 0.23 -1.47
CA ASP A 163 8.47 1.29 -2.06
C ASP A 163 9.11 2.15 -0.97
N SER A 164 10.42 2.00 -0.80
CA SER A 164 11.25 2.75 0.15
C SER A 164 11.42 4.23 -0.22
N THR A 165 10.69 4.74 -1.23
CA THR A 165 10.72 6.14 -1.64
C THR A 165 9.39 6.89 -1.46
N ILE A 166 8.31 6.19 -1.08
CA ILE A 166 7.01 6.78 -0.76
C ILE A 166 6.61 6.29 0.63
N VAL A 167 7.18 6.91 1.67
CA VAL A 167 6.73 6.70 3.04
C VAL A 167 5.37 7.39 3.16
N GLY A 168 4.29 6.60 3.22
CA GLY A 168 2.94 7.08 3.46
C GLY A 168 2.90 8.12 4.57
N TYR A 169 2.62 9.37 4.25
CA TYR A 169 2.53 10.44 5.24
C TYR A 169 1.14 10.42 5.90
N SER A 170 1.09 10.36 7.24
CA SER A 170 -0.13 10.57 8.06
C SER A 170 -1.28 9.56 7.86
N ASN A 171 -0.99 8.26 7.75
CA ASN A 171 -2.05 7.24 7.62
C ASN A 171 -2.64 6.84 8.98
N VAL A 172 -3.95 6.58 9.03
CA VAL A 172 -4.65 6.09 10.24
C VAL A 172 -5.26 4.71 9.97
N SER A 173 -4.69 3.67 10.58
CA SER A 173 -5.17 2.28 10.49
C SER A 173 -5.59 1.76 11.88
N ILE A 174 -6.89 1.58 12.11
CA ILE A 174 -7.42 1.15 13.42
C ILE A 174 -8.38 -0.04 13.23
N GLY A 175 -8.03 -1.24 13.72
CA GLY A 175 -8.88 -2.42 13.60
C GLY A 175 -8.12 -3.74 13.48
N ASN A 176 -8.80 -4.79 13.02
CA ASN A 176 -8.17 -6.09 12.73
C ASN A 176 -7.92 -6.19 11.22
N GLN A 177 -6.65 -6.37 10.84
CA GLN A 177 -6.20 -6.46 9.44
C GLN A 177 -6.64 -5.25 8.58
N THR A 178 -6.71 -4.04 9.15
CA THR A 178 -6.92 -2.84 8.32
C THR A 178 -5.68 -2.50 7.54
N ALA A 179 -5.89 -2.12 6.28
CA ALA A 179 -4.85 -1.63 5.40
C ALA A 179 -3.56 -2.46 5.45
N TYR A 180 -3.78 -3.77 5.30
CA TYR A 180 -2.80 -4.84 5.38
C TYR A 180 -1.76 -4.73 4.25
N ASP A 181 -2.19 -4.32 3.04
CA ASP A 181 -1.34 -4.16 1.85
C ASP A 181 -1.54 -2.80 1.13
N ASN A 182 -0.46 -2.00 1.06
CA ASN A 182 -0.26 -0.83 0.20
C ASN A 182 -1.25 0.35 0.42
N GLN A 183 -0.80 1.42 1.10
CA GLN A 183 -1.57 2.63 1.38
C GLN A 183 -1.00 3.83 0.60
N GLY A 184 -1.87 4.64 -0.02
CA GLY A 184 -1.53 5.99 -0.48
C GLY A 184 -1.39 6.98 0.69
N ASP A 185 -0.80 8.15 0.45
CA ASP A 185 -0.67 9.22 1.44
C ASP A 185 -2.04 9.68 1.97
N TYR A 186 -2.13 10.05 3.26
CA TYR A 186 -3.35 10.56 3.91
C TYR A 186 -4.54 9.59 3.96
N ALA A 187 -4.31 8.28 3.86
CA ALA A 187 -5.40 7.31 3.84
C ALA A 187 -5.87 6.94 5.27
N VAL A 188 -7.19 6.76 5.43
CA VAL A 188 -7.84 6.38 6.68
C VAL A 188 -8.54 5.03 6.50
N ALA A 189 -8.20 4.05 7.34
CA ALA A 189 -8.81 2.72 7.38
C ALA A 189 -9.20 2.33 8.82
N ILE A 190 -10.50 2.29 9.10
CA ILE A 190 -11.03 1.97 10.44
C ILE A 190 -12.06 0.82 10.35
N GLY A 191 -11.88 -0.30 11.07
CA GLY A 191 -12.83 -1.42 11.09
C GLY A 191 -12.22 -2.80 10.86
N TYR A 192 -13.01 -3.85 10.68
CA TYR A 192 -12.52 -5.19 10.31
C TYR A 192 -12.33 -5.26 8.79
N LEU A 193 -11.11 -5.59 8.31
CA LEU A 193 -10.76 -5.66 6.87
C LEU A 193 -11.04 -4.37 6.06
N SER A 194 -11.17 -3.23 6.72
CA SER A 194 -11.35 -1.94 6.06
C SER A 194 -10.07 -1.53 5.32
N GLY A 195 -10.20 -1.13 4.05
CA GLY A 195 -9.05 -0.73 3.23
C GLY A 195 -7.99 -1.82 3.03
N TYR A 196 -8.35 -3.10 3.17
CA TYR A 196 -7.43 -4.25 3.24
C TYR A 196 -6.35 -4.26 2.14
N GLN A 197 -6.71 -3.92 0.90
CA GLN A 197 -5.81 -3.87 -0.26
C GLN A 197 -5.91 -2.54 -1.03
N ARG A 198 -4.76 -1.89 -1.26
CA ARG A 198 -4.54 -0.76 -2.20
C ARG A 198 -5.51 0.42 -2.01
N GLN A 199 -5.25 1.22 -0.98
CA GLN A 199 -5.87 2.54 -0.84
C GLN A 199 -5.11 3.58 -1.69
N SER A 200 -5.83 4.43 -2.43
CA SER A 200 -5.24 5.61 -3.11
C SER A 200 -5.12 6.80 -2.17
N ILE A 201 -4.39 7.84 -2.60
CA ILE A 201 -4.14 9.08 -1.82
C ILE A 201 -5.47 9.67 -1.31
N GLY A 202 -5.51 10.06 -0.04
CA GLY A 202 -6.63 10.75 0.59
C GLY A 202 -7.93 9.95 0.74
N SER A 203 -7.89 8.63 0.55
CA SER A 203 -9.09 7.79 0.66
C SER A 203 -9.50 7.48 2.11
N VAL A 204 -10.81 7.39 2.36
CA VAL A 204 -11.38 7.05 3.68
C VAL A 204 -12.22 5.79 3.59
N ALA A 205 -11.83 4.74 4.32
CA ALA A 205 -12.58 3.50 4.50
C ALA A 205 -12.93 3.30 5.97
N MET A 206 -14.20 3.28 6.33
CA MET A 206 -14.63 2.98 7.71
C MET A 206 -15.80 1.98 7.75
N GLY A 207 -15.63 0.84 8.43
CA GLY A 207 -16.67 -0.19 8.58
C GLY A 207 -16.17 -1.62 8.34
N TYR A 208 -17.06 -2.60 8.49
CA TYR A 208 -16.78 -4.00 8.13
C TYR A 208 -16.60 -4.12 6.61
N GLU A 209 -15.40 -4.49 6.17
CA GLU A 209 -15.02 -4.67 4.76
C GLU A 209 -15.23 -3.43 3.86
N ALA A 210 -15.29 -2.22 4.43
CA ALA A 210 -15.37 -1.00 3.64
C ALA A 210 -14.10 -0.82 2.81
N GLY A 211 -14.23 -0.56 1.50
CA GLY A 211 -13.08 -0.27 0.65
C GLY A 211 -12.07 -1.40 0.48
N LYS A 212 -12.48 -2.65 0.70
CA LYS A 212 -11.58 -3.81 0.87
C LYS A 212 -10.58 -4.00 -0.28
N PHE A 213 -10.96 -3.70 -1.52
CA PHE A 213 -10.21 -4.15 -2.71
C PHE A 213 -9.68 -3.07 -3.66
N ASN A 214 -10.04 -1.80 -3.55
CA ASN A 214 -9.41 -0.62 -4.21
C ASN A 214 -10.36 0.59 -4.04
N ILE A 215 -10.01 1.56 -3.19
CA ILE A 215 -10.69 2.87 -3.15
C ILE A 215 -9.91 3.86 -4.04
N GLY A 216 -10.63 4.59 -4.90
CA GLY A 216 -10.06 5.65 -5.75
C GLY A 216 -9.49 6.82 -4.94
N GLU A 217 -8.73 7.69 -5.60
CA GLU A 217 -8.17 8.89 -4.95
C GLU A 217 -9.30 9.77 -4.38
N TYR A 218 -9.16 10.22 -3.13
CA TYR A 218 -10.17 11.01 -2.40
C TYR A 218 -11.55 10.37 -2.22
N ALA A 219 -11.70 9.07 -2.48
CA ALA A 219 -13.00 8.41 -2.33
C ALA A 219 -13.29 8.02 -0.87
N ILE A 220 -14.57 8.08 -0.51
CA ILE A 220 -15.08 7.83 0.84
C ILE A 220 -16.01 6.62 0.81
N ALA A 221 -15.67 5.58 1.56
CA ALA A 221 -16.46 4.38 1.78
C ALA A 221 -16.77 4.22 3.27
N LEU A 222 -18.02 4.40 3.66
CA LEU A 222 -18.48 4.34 5.05
C LEU A 222 -19.62 3.32 5.20
N GLY A 223 -19.45 2.34 6.08
CA GLY A 223 -20.47 1.34 6.42
C GLY A 223 -20.12 -0.09 5.99
N TRP A 224 -21.04 -1.03 6.27
CA TRP A 224 -20.91 -2.44 5.93
C TRP A 224 -20.74 -2.61 4.41
N GLN A 225 -19.58 -3.10 3.96
CA GLN A 225 -19.26 -3.37 2.55
C GLN A 225 -19.41 -2.16 1.60
N ALA A 226 -19.35 -0.92 2.12
CA ALA A 226 -19.31 0.26 1.27
C ALA A 226 -18.02 0.23 0.42
N GLY A 227 -18.11 0.45 -0.89
CA GLY A 227 -16.92 0.40 -1.77
C GLY A 227 -16.20 -0.96 -1.77
N TYR A 228 -16.92 -2.07 -1.51
CA TYR A 228 -16.35 -3.42 -1.48
C TYR A 228 -15.71 -3.87 -2.81
N GLY A 229 -15.98 -3.19 -3.94
CA GLY A 229 -15.43 -3.52 -5.26
C GLY A 229 -14.46 -2.47 -5.82
N ASN A 230 -13.68 -2.86 -6.85
CA ASN A 230 -12.70 -2.00 -7.53
C ASN A 230 -13.33 -0.70 -8.03
N GLN A 231 -13.05 0.43 -7.40
CA GLN A 231 -13.37 1.76 -7.94
C GLN A 231 -12.29 2.23 -8.93
N SER A 232 -11.89 1.35 -9.87
CA SER A 232 -10.73 1.58 -10.75
C SER A 232 -10.90 2.82 -11.64
N LEU A 233 -9.81 3.57 -11.80
CA LEU A 233 -9.64 4.71 -12.69
C LEU A 233 -10.36 4.53 -14.04
N SER A 234 -11.07 5.56 -14.50
CA SER A 234 -11.66 5.59 -15.84
C SER A 234 -10.57 5.53 -16.89
N LEU A 235 -10.48 4.41 -17.62
CA LEU A 235 -9.61 4.30 -18.79
C LEU A 235 -10.35 4.83 -20.01
N TYR A 236 -9.82 5.89 -20.61
CA TYR A 236 -10.28 6.44 -21.87
C TYR A 236 -9.43 5.90 -23.02
N VAL A 237 -10.08 5.57 -24.13
CA VAL A 237 -9.42 5.13 -25.36
C VAL A 237 -9.97 5.93 -26.53
N ALA A 238 -9.09 6.47 -27.35
CA ALA A 238 -9.44 7.20 -28.57
C ALA A 238 -8.85 6.52 -29.81
N GLY A 239 -9.59 6.58 -30.91
CA GLY A 239 -9.09 6.29 -32.26
C GLY A 239 -8.61 7.57 -32.94
N GLY A 240 -7.66 7.45 -33.86
CA GLY A 240 -7.14 8.58 -34.62
C GLY A 240 -6.37 8.19 -35.88
N LYS A 241 -5.74 9.18 -36.50
CA LYS A 241 -4.93 9.05 -37.72
C LYS A 241 -3.60 9.80 -37.54
N GLY A 242 -2.54 9.32 -38.18
CA GLY A 242 -1.22 9.96 -38.18
C GLY A 242 -0.20 9.14 -37.42
N THR A 243 0.55 9.77 -36.52
CA THR A 243 1.62 9.09 -35.75
C THR A 243 1.08 8.03 -34.79
N ASN A 244 -0.18 8.15 -34.38
CA ASN A 244 -0.85 7.22 -33.49
C ASN A 244 -2.27 6.96 -34.02
N THR A 245 -2.67 5.70 -34.12
CA THR A 245 -4.03 5.33 -34.52
C THR A 245 -4.93 4.94 -33.36
N LEU A 246 -4.32 4.73 -32.19
CA LEU A 246 -5.00 4.60 -30.90
C LEU A 246 -4.24 5.42 -29.84
N ALA A 247 -4.96 5.92 -28.84
CA ALA A 247 -4.38 6.59 -27.67
C ALA A 247 -5.17 6.25 -26.42
N THR A 248 -4.50 6.27 -25.26
CA THR A 248 -5.12 6.00 -23.95
C THR A 248 -4.92 7.17 -23.00
N SER A 249 -5.83 7.31 -22.04
CA SER A 249 -5.74 8.29 -20.96
C SER A 249 -6.41 7.75 -19.69
N VAL A 250 -5.87 8.08 -18.53
CA VAL A 250 -6.44 7.74 -17.22
C VAL A 250 -7.24 8.88 -16.59
N ASP A 251 -7.17 10.07 -17.18
CA ASP A 251 -7.77 11.31 -16.67
C ASP A 251 -8.62 12.06 -17.73
N GLY A 252 -8.61 11.60 -18.98
CA GLY A 252 -9.28 12.24 -20.11
C GLY A 252 -8.57 13.51 -20.63
N ILE A 253 -7.48 13.94 -19.99
CA ILE A 253 -6.76 15.18 -20.28
C ILE A 253 -5.39 14.89 -20.89
N ASN A 254 -4.60 14.03 -20.25
CA ASN A 254 -3.27 13.64 -20.68
C ASN A 254 -3.35 12.32 -21.46
N TRP A 255 -2.89 12.35 -22.71
CA TRP A 255 -3.03 11.23 -23.65
C TRP A 255 -1.68 10.64 -24.03
N ILE A 256 -1.60 9.30 -24.03
CA ILE A 256 -0.45 8.53 -24.46
C ILE A 256 -0.79 7.83 -25.78
N GLY A 257 -0.05 8.14 -26.85
CA GLY A 257 -0.22 7.51 -28.15
C GLY A 257 0.31 6.08 -28.21
N SER A 258 -0.41 5.19 -28.90
CA SER A 258 -0.05 3.76 -29.04
C SER A 258 0.66 3.42 -30.36
N GLY A 259 1.10 4.42 -31.14
CA GLY A 259 1.69 4.23 -32.47
C GLY A 259 0.69 3.71 -33.51
N THR A 260 1.21 3.12 -34.58
CA THR A 260 0.42 2.64 -35.75
C THR A 260 0.47 1.12 -35.92
N THR A 261 0.81 0.37 -34.87
CA THR A 261 1.04 -1.09 -34.96
C THR A 261 -0.25 -1.90 -35.11
N ILE A 262 -1.34 -1.41 -34.52
CA ILE A 262 -2.65 -2.09 -34.53
C ILE A 262 -3.45 -1.72 -35.77
N PHE A 263 -3.62 -0.42 -36.03
CA PHE A 263 -4.13 0.08 -37.29
C PHE A 263 -3.02 0.88 -37.94
N THR A 264 -2.55 0.48 -39.12
CA THR A 264 -1.46 1.19 -39.79
C THR A 264 -1.90 2.47 -40.49
N THR A 265 -3.21 2.62 -40.73
CA THR A 265 -3.76 3.78 -41.43
C THR A 265 -4.56 4.68 -40.49
N GLU A 266 -5.60 4.16 -39.84
CA GLU A 266 -6.53 4.97 -39.04
C GLU A 266 -7.37 4.09 -38.10
N GLY A 267 -7.60 4.52 -36.86
CA GLY A 267 -8.58 3.96 -35.93
C GLY A 267 -9.84 4.81 -35.94
N PHE A 268 -10.96 4.26 -36.42
CA PHE A 268 -12.19 5.02 -36.66
C PHE A 268 -13.10 5.12 -35.45
N LYS A 269 -13.29 4.01 -34.71
CA LYS A 269 -14.16 3.99 -33.53
C LYS A 269 -13.65 2.98 -32.51
N VAL A 270 -13.81 3.30 -31.24
CA VAL A 270 -13.56 2.41 -30.10
C VAL A 270 -14.82 2.36 -29.25
N GLU A 271 -15.21 1.16 -28.81
CA GLU A 271 -16.36 0.95 -27.92
C GLU A 271 -15.92 0.13 -26.70
N TYR A 272 -16.40 0.52 -25.52
CA TYR A 272 -16.22 -0.26 -24.30
C TYR A 272 -17.39 -1.20 -24.09
N ILE A 273 -17.10 -2.50 -24.10
CA ILE A 273 -18.10 -3.55 -24.01
C ILE A 273 -18.15 -4.04 -22.57
N SER A 274 -19.00 -3.39 -21.78
CA SER A 274 -19.12 -3.61 -20.33
C SER A 274 -19.43 -5.07 -19.96
N SER A 275 -20.23 -5.77 -20.77
CA SER A 275 -20.64 -7.16 -20.51
C SER A 275 -19.48 -8.16 -20.54
N VAL A 276 -18.35 -7.79 -21.13
CA VAL A 276 -17.14 -8.64 -21.22
C VAL A 276 -15.87 -7.92 -20.79
N ASN A 277 -16.00 -6.73 -20.17
CA ASN A 277 -14.91 -5.90 -19.67
C ASN A 277 -13.78 -5.73 -20.71
N ARG A 278 -14.09 -5.17 -21.89
CA ARG A 278 -13.17 -5.11 -23.04
C ARG A 278 -13.40 -3.89 -23.92
N PHE A 279 -12.32 -3.28 -24.39
CA PHE A 279 -12.39 -2.35 -25.53
C PHE A 279 -12.30 -3.10 -26.85
N VAL A 280 -13.14 -2.74 -27.81
CA VAL A 280 -13.02 -3.18 -29.19
C VAL A 280 -12.96 -1.96 -30.09
N ALA A 281 -12.00 -1.96 -31.00
CA ALA A 281 -11.74 -0.89 -31.93
C ALA A 281 -11.92 -1.38 -33.36
N VAL A 282 -12.37 -0.47 -34.23
CA VAL A 282 -12.45 -0.68 -35.68
C VAL A 282 -11.59 0.37 -36.38
N GLY A 283 -11.01 -0.01 -37.50
CA GLY A 283 -10.00 0.80 -38.17
C GLY A 283 -9.65 0.30 -39.57
N SER A 284 -8.51 0.75 -40.06
CA SER A 284 -7.97 0.42 -41.39
C SER A 284 -6.46 0.19 -41.38
N GLY A 285 -5.98 -0.54 -42.39
CA GLY A 285 -4.58 -0.92 -42.52
C GLY A 285 -4.39 -2.42 -42.27
N THR A 286 -3.47 -2.78 -41.39
CA THR A 286 -3.17 -4.18 -41.02
C THR A 286 -4.34 -4.94 -40.43
N ASN A 287 -5.26 -4.25 -39.76
CA ASN A 287 -6.43 -4.83 -39.12
C ASN A 287 -7.66 -3.98 -39.44
N SER A 288 -8.85 -4.59 -39.52
CA SER A 288 -10.12 -3.85 -39.58
C SER A 288 -10.92 -3.91 -38.28
N ILE A 289 -10.60 -4.87 -37.40
CA ILE A 289 -11.08 -4.97 -36.03
C ILE A 289 -9.90 -5.36 -35.12
N ALA A 290 -9.84 -4.79 -33.92
CA ALA A 290 -8.91 -5.17 -32.87
C ALA A 290 -9.59 -5.12 -31.51
N TYR A 291 -9.11 -5.89 -30.54
CA TYR A 291 -9.63 -5.90 -29.19
C TYR A 291 -8.53 -5.81 -28.14
N ALA A 292 -8.85 -5.25 -26.97
CA ALA A 292 -7.90 -5.05 -25.89
C ALA A 292 -8.04 -6.09 -24.76
N ASN A 293 -6.93 -6.44 -24.13
CA ASN A 293 -6.86 -7.20 -22.89
C ASN A 293 -6.33 -6.32 -21.75
N ASN A 294 -6.60 -6.69 -20.50
CA ASN A 294 -6.15 -6.00 -19.28
C ASN A 294 -6.68 -4.56 -19.11
N VAL A 295 -7.96 -4.34 -19.41
CA VAL A 295 -8.59 -3.00 -19.36
C VAL A 295 -8.64 -2.33 -17.97
N SER A 296 -8.26 -3.05 -16.91
CA SER A 296 -8.14 -2.51 -15.55
C SER A 296 -6.80 -1.80 -15.30
N ASN A 297 -5.87 -1.79 -16.25
CA ASN A 297 -4.57 -1.12 -16.12
C ASN A 297 -4.13 -0.52 -17.45
N ALA A 298 -4.15 0.81 -17.54
CA ALA A 298 -3.74 1.56 -18.74
C ALA A 298 -2.32 1.23 -19.21
N ASN A 299 -1.40 0.97 -18.27
CA ASN A 299 0.01 0.67 -18.57
C ASN A 299 0.24 -0.78 -19.01
N ALA A 300 -0.76 -1.65 -18.87
CA ALA A 300 -0.71 -3.06 -19.27
C ALA A 300 -1.74 -3.42 -20.37
N LEU A 301 -2.40 -2.40 -20.94
CA LEU A 301 -3.37 -2.56 -22.01
C LEU A 301 -2.65 -3.10 -23.26
N THR A 302 -3.04 -4.31 -23.69
CA THR A 302 -2.47 -4.94 -24.88
C THR A 302 -3.56 -5.14 -25.93
N TRP A 303 -3.24 -4.81 -27.17
CA TRP A 303 -4.17 -4.92 -28.30
C TRP A 303 -3.86 -6.16 -29.15
N VAL A 304 -4.91 -6.84 -29.57
CA VAL A 304 -4.85 -7.96 -30.50
C VAL A 304 -5.65 -7.60 -31.74
N GLY A 305 -4.96 -7.49 -32.87
CA GLY A 305 -5.58 -7.27 -34.18
C GLY A 305 -6.14 -8.56 -34.78
N LEU A 306 -7.27 -8.48 -35.47
CA LEU A 306 -7.96 -9.62 -36.10
C LEU A 306 -7.73 -9.73 -37.61
N GLY A 307 -6.82 -8.95 -38.17
CA GLY A 307 -6.58 -8.85 -39.61
C GLY A 307 -7.70 -8.15 -40.36
N THR A 308 -7.74 -8.35 -41.67
CA THR A 308 -8.70 -7.72 -42.60
C THR A 308 -9.71 -8.71 -43.20
N SER A 309 -9.79 -9.95 -42.69
CA SER A 309 -10.71 -10.95 -43.25
C SER A 309 -12.19 -10.60 -43.06
N ILE A 310 -12.52 -9.91 -41.96
CA ILE A 310 -13.89 -9.49 -41.62
C ILE A 310 -14.32 -8.31 -42.50
N PHE A 311 -13.54 -7.25 -42.54
CA PHE A 311 -13.70 -6.15 -43.50
C PHE A 311 -12.39 -5.99 -44.25
N SER A 312 -12.39 -6.34 -45.54
CA SER A 312 -11.17 -6.31 -46.36
C SER A 312 -10.65 -4.89 -46.63
N THR A 313 -11.49 -3.88 -46.44
CA THR A 313 -11.11 -2.47 -46.62
C THR A 313 -10.94 -1.78 -45.28
N SER A 314 -12.00 -1.67 -44.48
CA SER A 314 -12.01 -0.91 -43.22
C SER A 314 -13.23 -1.24 -42.36
N GLY A 315 -13.10 -1.14 -41.04
CA GLY A 315 -14.23 -1.07 -40.12
C GLY A 315 -14.47 0.38 -39.69
N TYR A 316 -15.71 0.85 -39.74
CA TYR A 316 -16.07 2.25 -39.49
C TYR A 316 -16.89 2.47 -38.22
N GLY A 317 -17.76 1.51 -37.88
CA GLY A 317 -18.63 1.60 -36.70
C GLY A 317 -18.59 0.34 -35.86
N ILE A 318 -18.84 0.52 -34.56
CA ILE A 318 -18.99 -0.56 -33.58
C ILE A 318 -19.90 -0.08 -32.46
N SER A 319 -20.72 -0.98 -31.94
CA SER A 319 -21.65 -0.74 -30.82
C SER A 319 -22.06 -2.10 -30.26
N ASN A 320 -22.41 -2.13 -28.97
CA ASN A 320 -22.88 -3.33 -28.31
C ASN A 320 -24.31 -3.17 -27.76
N ASN A 321 -25.03 -4.28 -27.70
CA ASN A 321 -26.21 -4.40 -26.87
C ASN A 321 -25.78 -4.74 -25.45
N THR A 322 -25.99 -3.80 -24.53
CA THR A 322 -25.63 -3.96 -23.11
C THR A 322 -26.42 -5.06 -22.40
N SER A 323 -27.52 -5.54 -22.98
CA SER A 323 -28.43 -6.52 -22.36
C SER A 323 -28.16 -7.98 -22.77
N ASN A 324 -27.47 -8.25 -23.89
CA ASN A 324 -27.33 -9.64 -24.41
C ASN A 324 -26.01 -9.96 -25.12
N THR A 325 -24.91 -9.29 -24.74
CA THR A 325 -23.53 -9.49 -25.23
C THR A 325 -23.31 -9.39 -26.74
N THR A 326 -24.34 -9.02 -27.52
CA THR A 326 -24.24 -8.90 -28.97
C THR A 326 -23.50 -7.63 -29.33
N ILE A 327 -22.50 -7.76 -30.20
CA ILE A 327 -21.69 -6.66 -30.70
C ILE A 327 -21.86 -6.65 -32.21
N VAL A 328 -22.14 -5.49 -32.77
CA VAL A 328 -22.20 -5.31 -34.21
C VAL A 328 -21.10 -4.35 -34.61
N ALA A 329 -20.49 -4.59 -35.76
CA ALA A 329 -19.56 -3.69 -36.41
C ALA A 329 -20.03 -3.43 -37.83
N SER A 330 -19.76 -2.23 -38.33
CA SER A 330 -20.00 -1.83 -39.71
C SER A 330 -18.69 -1.51 -40.39
N GLY A 331 -18.64 -1.74 -41.71
CA GLY A 331 -17.39 -1.62 -42.46
C GLY A 331 -17.59 -1.67 -43.97
N GLU A 332 -16.50 -1.95 -44.67
CA GLU A 332 -16.40 -1.98 -46.13
C GLU A 332 -15.50 -3.13 -46.60
N GLY A 333 -15.84 -3.67 -47.78
CA GLY A 333 -15.10 -4.74 -48.42
C GLY A 333 -15.90 -6.04 -48.47
N THR A 334 -15.30 -7.14 -48.00
CA THR A 334 -15.92 -8.47 -47.94
C THR A 334 -17.28 -8.49 -47.23
N ASN A 335 -17.47 -7.63 -46.24
CA ASN A 335 -18.73 -7.48 -45.51
C ASN A 335 -19.03 -5.99 -45.31
N THR A 336 -20.31 -5.65 -45.12
CA THR A 336 -20.72 -4.29 -44.71
C THR A 336 -21.19 -4.22 -43.26
N LEU A 337 -21.55 -5.37 -42.70
CA LEU A 337 -21.85 -5.58 -41.29
C LEU A 337 -21.24 -6.91 -40.82
N ALA A 338 -20.85 -6.97 -39.55
CA ALA A 338 -20.39 -8.18 -38.89
C ALA A 338 -20.93 -8.24 -37.46
N ILE A 339 -21.14 -9.44 -36.94
CA ILE A 339 -21.70 -9.69 -35.60
C ILE A 339 -20.74 -10.55 -34.78
N SER A 340 -20.57 -10.20 -33.51
CA SER A 340 -19.95 -11.05 -32.48
C SER A 340 -20.97 -11.34 -31.37
N SER A 341 -21.20 -12.62 -31.06
CA SER A 341 -22.18 -13.05 -30.06
C SER A 341 -21.60 -13.37 -28.69
N THR A 342 -20.27 -13.27 -28.51
CA THR A 342 -19.61 -13.76 -27.28
C THR A 342 -18.71 -12.72 -26.62
N THR A 343 -17.61 -12.35 -27.27
CA THR A 343 -16.49 -11.68 -26.59
C THR A 343 -15.83 -10.57 -27.39
N GLY A 344 -16.28 -10.30 -28.62
CA GLY A 344 -15.63 -9.37 -29.54
C GLY A 344 -14.33 -9.93 -30.16
N THR A 345 -14.02 -11.21 -29.91
CA THR A 345 -12.81 -11.88 -30.44
C THR A 345 -13.09 -12.71 -31.69
N THR A 346 -14.33 -13.18 -31.86
CA THR A 346 -14.80 -13.91 -33.05
C THR A 346 -15.97 -13.18 -33.70
N TRP A 347 -15.99 -13.16 -35.02
CA TRP A 347 -16.92 -12.35 -35.80
C TRP A 347 -17.45 -13.14 -37.00
N SER A 348 -18.74 -12.97 -37.26
CA SER A 348 -19.42 -13.48 -38.46
C SER A 348 -19.81 -12.31 -39.34
N GLY A 349 -19.26 -12.25 -40.55
CA GLY A 349 -19.64 -11.25 -41.55
C GLY A 349 -21.00 -11.55 -42.19
N LEU A 350 -21.74 -10.50 -42.56
CA LEU A 350 -23.07 -10.60 -43.19
C LEU A 350 -23.07 -10.36 -44.71
N GLY A 351 -21.89 -10.24 -45.32
CA GLY A 351 -21.71 -9.91 -46.74
C GLY A 351 -22.08 -8.47 -47.07
N THR A 352 -22.34 -8.25 -48.36
CA THR A 352 -22.67 -6.94 -48.95
C THR A 352 -24.13 -6.83 -49.38
N THR A 353 -25.00 -7.69 -48.84
CA THR A 353 -26.43 -7.72 -49.21
C THR A 353 -27.25 -6.67 -48.49
N VAL A 354 -26.88 -6.30 -47.25
CA VAL A 354 -27.56 -5.26 -46.47
C VAL A 354 -27.20 -3.87 -46.99
N PHE A 355 -25.90 -3.60 -47.12
CA PHE A 355 -25.39 -2.42 -47.84
C PHE A 355 -24.45 -2.90 -48.95
N SER A 356 -24.59 -2.32 -50.14
CA SER A 356 -23.81 -2.74 -51.31
C SER A 356 -22.38 -2.19 -51.35
N GLN A 357 -22.09 -1.16 -50.56
CA GLN A 357 -20.75 -0.53 -50.53
C GLN A 357 -20.14 -0.56 -49.14
N LYS A 358 -20.78 0.12 -48.16
CA LYS A 358 -20.27 0.22 -46.79
C LYS A 358 -21.35 0.57 -45.78
N GLY A 359 -21.13 0.16 -44.53
CA GLY A 359 -21.81 0.73 -43.37
C GLY A 359 -20.90 1.76 -42.70
N ASN A 360 -21.38 3.00 -42.54
CA ASN A 360 -20.56 4.12 -42.04
C ASN A 360 -20.56 4.27 -40.51
N GLY A 361 -21.52 3.65 -39.83
CA GLY A 361 -21.74 3.85 -38.41
C GLY A 361 -22.70 2.81 -37.87
N LEU A 362 -22.89 2.83 -36.56
CA LEU A 362 -23.77 1.94 -35.83
C LEU A 362 -23.97 2.49 -34.42
N THR A 363 -25.20 2.44 -33.92
CA THR A 363 -25.50 2.61 -32.51
C THR A 363 -26.62 1.65 -32.08
N TYR A 364 -26.58 1.20 -30.83
CA TYR A 364 -27.70 0.50 -30.21
C TYR A 364 -28.41 1.42 -29.21
N LYS A 365 -29.70 1.68 -29.42
CA LYS A 365 -30.49 2.52 -28.51
C LYS A 365 -31.96 2.10 -28.55
N ASN A 366 -32.63 2.18 -27.40
CA ASN A 366 -34.06 1.84 -27.27
C ASN A 366 -34.42 0.45 -27.83
N ASN A 367 -33.56 -0.54 -27.56
CA ASN A 367 -33.68 -1.91 -28.08
C ASN A 367 -33.66 -2.04 -29.61
N LEU A 368 -33.05 -1.08 -30.30
CA LEU A 368 -32.90 -1.08 -31.76
C LEU A 368 -31.45 -0.83 -32.15
N TRP A 369 -31.03 -1.50 -33.22
CA TRP A 369 -29.80 -1.18 -33.95
C TRP A 369 -30.13 -0.12 -35.00
N ILE A 370 -29.36 0.96 -35.02
CA ILE A 370 -29.46 2.08 -35.96
C ILE A 370 -28.16 2.19 -36.73
#